data_AF-A0A4R3E3X0-F1
#
_entry.id   AF-A0A4R3E3X0-F1
#
_cell.length_a   1.000
_cell.length_b   1.000
_cell.length_c   1.000
_cell.angle_alpha   90.00
_cell.angle_beta   90.00
_cell.angle_gamma   90.00
#
_symmetry.space_group_name_H-M   'P 1'
#
loop_
_entity.id
_entity.type
_entity.pdbx_description
1 polymer ?
#
loop_
_entity_poly.entity_id
_entity_poly.type
_entity_poly.pdbx_seq_one_letter_code
_entity_poly.pdbx_strand_id
1 'polypeptide(L)' 'MKTTLLAILGSIASAALTFAQVQAQQVTGTPGSPGATTTINGQQLPPPDPAFGGVIQNDALKSTP' A
#
# COMPACT_ATOMS: atom_id res chain seq x y z
N MET A 1 -39.52 -32.76 -2.61
CA MET A 1 -38.67 -33.00 -1.42
C MET A 1 -37.18 -32.97 -1.74
N LYS A 2 -36.67 -33.82 -2.65
CA LYS A 2 -35.23 -33.82 -3.02
C LYS A 2 -34.73 -32.50 -3.63
N THR A 3 -35.49 -31.90 -4.54
CA THR A 3 -35.13 -30.62 -5.18
C THR A 3 -35.13 -29.44 -4.21
N THR A 4 -36.07 -29.42 -3.26
CA THR A 4 -36.15 -28.43 -2.18
C THR A 4 -34.97 -28.56 -1.22
N LEU A 5 -34.57 -29.79 -0.88
CA LEU A 5 -33.40 -30.07 -0.04
C LEU A 5 -32.08 -29.62 -0.71
N LEU A 6 -31.92 -29.91 -2.00
CA LEU A 6 -30.78 -29.47 -2.81
C LEU A 6 -30.72 -27.93 -2.94
N ALA A 7 -31.87 -27.27 -3.08
CA ALA A 7 -31.94 -25.80 -3.13
C ALA A 7 -31.53 -25.16 -1.79
N ILE A 8 -31.95 -25.72 -0.66
CA ILE A 8 -31.57 -25.25 0.68
C ILE A 8 -30.06 -25.47 0.92
N LEU A 9 -29.51 -26.62 0.50
CA LEU A 9 -28.10 -26.91 0.67
C LEU A 9 -27.21 -25.99 -0.18
N GLY A 10 -27.66 -25.67 -1.41
CA GLY A 10 -26.98 -24.73 -2.30
C GLY A 10 -26.97 -23.29 -1.78
N SER A 11 -28.07 -22.84 -1.15
CA SER A 11 -28.13 -21.50 -0.55
C SER A 11 -27.29 -21.37 0.72
N ILE A 12 -27.19 -22.43 1.53
CA ILE A 12 -26.27 -22.48 2.69
C ILE A 12 -24.80 -22.42 2.24
N ALA A 13 -24.44 -23.16 1.19
CA ALA A 13 -23.08 -23.15 0.66
C ALA A 13 -22.68 -21.78 0.11
N SER A 14 -23.59 -21.10 -0.59
CA SER A 14 -23.36 -19.75 -1.13
C SER A 14 -23.18 -18.69 -0.04
N ALA A 15 -23.91 -18.82 1.07
CA ALA A 15 -23.77 -17.94 2.22
C ALA A 15 -22.40 -18.10 2.91
N ALA A 16 -21.78 -19.28 2.88
CA ALA A 16 -20.47 -19.50 3.48
C ALA A 16 -19.33 -18.73 2.78
N LEU A 17 -19.44 -18.50 1.46
CA LEU A 17 -18.40 -17.81 0.69
C LEU A 17 -18.35 -16.28 0.94
N THR A 18 -19.41 -15.67 1.45
CA THR A 18 -19.43 -14.21 1.71
C THR A 18 -18.73 -13.80 3.01
N PHE A 19 -18.31 -14.76 3.84
CA PHE A 19 -17.60 -14.49 5.10
C PHE A 19 -16.07 -14.55 4.96
N ALA A 20 -15.55 -14.77 3.75
CA ALA A 20 -14.11 -14.71 3.52
C ALA A 20 -13.64 -13.27 3.74
N GLN A 21 -13.05 -13.01 4.91
CA GLN A 21 -12.41 -11.73 5.21
C GLN A 21 -11.28 -11.56 4.20
N VAL A 22 -11.49 -10.67 3.22
CA VAL A 22 -10.43 -10.22 2.33
C VAL A 22 -9.33 -9.67 3.25
N GLN A 23 -8.11 -10.18 3.12
CA GLN A 23 -6.94 -9.67 3.83
C GLN A 23 -6.63 -8.29 3.21
N ALA A 24 -7.45 -7.29 3.53
CA ALA A 24 -7.27 -5.93 3.09
C ALA A 24 -6.00 -5.35 3.74
N GLN A 25 -5.39 -4.41 3.02
CA GLN A 25 -4.21 -3.63 3.37
C GLN A 25 -3.99 -3.48 4.88
N GLN A 26 -2.78 -3.79 5.36
CA GLN A 26 -2.43 -3.70 6.78
C GLN A 26 -2.47 -2.22 7.23
N VAL A 27 -3.57 -1.87 7.87
CA VAL A 27 -3.85 -0.56 8.44
C VAL A 27 -4.01 -0.70 9.96
N THR A 28 -3.45 0.24 10.70
CA THR A 28 -3.72 0.36 12.14
C THR A 28 -4.87 1.35 12.31
N GLY A 29 -5.95 0.92 12.95
CA GLY A 29 -7.17 1.71 13.15
C GLY A 29 -8.19 1.57 12.01
N THR A 30 -9.24 2.38 12.06
CA THR A 30 -10.31 2.37 11.04
C THR A 30 -9.88 3.22 9.83
N PRO A 31 -9.84 2.69 8.60
CA PRO A 31 -9.56 3.48 7.40
C PRO A 31 -10.40 4.77 7.34
N GLY A 32 -9.75 5.91 7.09
CA GLY A 32 -10.40 7.22 7.03
C GLY A 32 -10.60 7.92 8.40
N SER A 33 -10.28 7.26 9.51
CA SER A 33 -10.24 7.94 10.82
C SER A 33 -8.96 8.78 10.98
N PRO A 34 -8.96 9.84 11.82
CA PRO A 34 -7.78 10.68 12.04
C PRO A 34 -6.54 9.94 12.59
N GLY A 35 -6.74 8.79 13.25
CA GLY A 35 -5.68 7.95 13.79
C GLY A 35 -5.27 6.79 12.89
N ALA A 36 -5.83 6.68 11.69
CA ALA A 36 -5.50 5.60 10.77
C ALA A 36 -4.04 5.73 10.30
N THR A 37 -3.26 4.65 10.42
CA THR A 37 -1.89 4.58 9.87
C THR A 37 -1.72 3.34 9.00
N THR A 38 -0.78 3.39 8.06
CA THR A 38 -0.43 2.24 7.19
C THR A 38 1.06 1.99 7.30
N THR A 39 1.45 0.71 7.37
CA THR A 39 2.87 0.33 7.34
C THR A 39 3.32 0.24 5.89
N ILE A 40 4.47 0.83 5.57
CA ILE A 40 5.16 0.68 4.29
C ILE A 40 6.43 -0.14 4.50
N ASN A 41 6.89 -0.87 3.48
CA ASN A 41 8.10 -1.72 3.57
C ASN A 41 9.39 -0.92 3.84
N GLY A 42 9.38 0.40 3.68
CA GLY A 42 10.52 1.26 4.00
C GLY A 42 11.75 1.05 3.11
N GLN A 43 11.64 0.22 2.07
CA GLN A 43 12.70 -0.01 1.08
C GLN A 43 12.80 1.15 0.08
N GLN A 44 12.89 2.37 0.60
CA GLN A 44 13.13 3.58 -0.16
C GLN A 44 14.64 3.84 -0.16
N LEU A 45 15.23 3.98 -1.34
CA LEU A 45 16.58 4.55 -1.45
C LEU A 45 16.52 6.01 -0.99
N PRO A 46 17.51 6.50 -0.22
CA PRO A 46 17.63 7.92 0.01
C PRO A 46 17.62 8.64 -1.35
N PRO A 47 17.01 9.84 -1.45
CA PRO A 47 17.11 10.60 -2.68
C PRO A 47 18.58 10.74 -3.07
N PRO A 48 18.91 10.68 -4.36
CA PRO A 48 20.28 10.92 -4.81
C PRO A 48 20.74 12.31 -4.35
N ASP A 49 22.04 12.46 -4.12
CA ASP A 49 22.62 13.74 -3.73
C ASP A 49 22.24 14.83 -4.75
N PRO A 50 21.89 16.04 -4.30
CA PRO A 50 21.57 17.13 -5.22
C PRO A 50 22.77 17.44 -6.11
N ALA A 51 22.49 17.86 -7.35
CA ALA A 51 23.55 18.36 -8.22
C ALA A 51 24.24 19.56 -7.58
N PHE A 52 25.54 19.71 -7.86
CA PHE A 52 26.27 20.91 -7.49
C PHE A 52 25.65 22.14 -8.18
N GLY A 53 25.38 23.19 -7.39
CA GLY A 53 24.68 24.39 -7.86
C GLY A 53 25.56 25.40 -8.59
N GLY A 54 26.88 25.30 -8.41
CA GLY A 54 27.85 26.19 -9.01
C GLY A 54 28.47 25.68 -10.31
N VAL A 55 29.49 26.40 -10.76
CA VAL A 55 30.25 26.09 -11.98
C VAL A 55 31.69 25.76 -11.60
N ILE A 56 32.16 24.60 -12.02
CA ILE A 56 33.57 24.19 -11.85
C ILE A 56 34.35 24.58 -13.10
N GLN A 57 35.44 25.32 -12.92
CA GLN A 57 36.38 25.70 -13.97
C GLN A 57 37.80 25.24 -13.62
N ASN A 58 38.70 25.19 -14.62
CA ASN A 58 40.10 24.83 -14.39
C ASN A 58 40.84 25.80 -13.45
N ASP A 59 40.39 27.05 -13.38
CA ASP A 59 40.91 28.07 -12.47
C ASP A 59 39.94 28.23 -11.28
N ALA A 60 40.45 28.02 -10.08
CA ALA A 60 39.66 28.08 -8.84
C ALA A 60 39.02 29.45 -8.63
N LEU A 61 39.71 30.54 -9.01
CA LEU A 61 39.20 31.90 -8.84
C LEU A 61 38.02 32.23 -9.77
N LYS A 62 37.75 31.38 -10.77
CA LYS A 62 36.63 31.54 -11.72
C LYS A 62 35.47 30.58 -11.44
N SER A 63 35.62 29.69 -10.46
CA SER A 63 34.55 28.74 -10.09
C SER A 63 33.54 29.40 -9.16
N THR A 64 32.31 28.90 -9.15
CA THR A 64 31.26 29.37 -8.23
C THR A 64 30.79 28.24 -7.31
N PRO A 65 30.41 28.55 -6.05
CA PRO A 65 29.69 27.61 -5.20
C PRO A 65 28.28 27.31 -5.75
#